data_AF-A0A7X0IYX1-F1
#
_entry.id   AF-A0A7X0IYX1-F1
#
_cell.length_a   1.000
_cell.length_b   1.000
_cell.length_c   1.000
_cell.angle_alpha   90.00
_cell.angle_beta   90.00
_cell.angle_gamma   90.00
#
_symmetry.space_group_name_H-M   'P 1'
#
loop_
_entity.id
_entity.type
_entity.pdbx_description
1 polymer ?
#
loop_
_entity_poly.entity_id
_entity_poly.type
_entity_poly.pdbx_seq_one_letter_code
_entity_poly.pdbx_strand_id
1 'polypeptide(L)'
;MTISFKLNEQYISSVLCENKNKPEMHCNGRCILAKKLKQAEENEQKQRDQNQESTNVLFFCKLHRLKLASCLSALQKASFNSFYLRFRPSPSYNDIFKPPQAQIA
;
A
#
# COMPACT_ATOMS: atom_id res chain seq x y z
N MET A 1 -9.75 3.39 -9.50
CA MET A 1 -9.15 2.53 -10.55
C MET A 1 -7.63 2.55 -10.34
N THR A 2 -6.97 1.42 -10.08
CA THR A 2 -5.52 1.40 -9.78
C THR A 2 -4.67 1.48 -11.04
N ILE A 3 -3.49 2.08 -10.96
CA ILE A 3 -2.55 2.22 -12.09
C ILE A 3 -2.18 0.84 -12.66
N SER A 4 -1.90 -0.13 -11.80
CA SER A 4 -1.55 -1.51 -12.21
C SER A 4 -2.68 -2.21 -12.97
N PHE A 5 -3.95 -1.92 -12.67
CA PHE A 5 -5.08 -2.45 -13.43
C PHE A 5 -5.12 -1.86 -14.84
N LYS A 6 -4.86 -0.55 -14.97
CA LYS A 6 -4.82 0.14 -16.27
C LYS A 6 -3.66 -0.31 -17.14
N LEU A 7 -2.48 -0.48 -16.57
CA LEU A 7 -1.30 -1.00 -17.30
C LEU A 7 -1.55 -2.40 -17.88
N ASN A 8 -2.32 -3.23 -17.17
CA ASN A 8 -2.61 -4.61 -17.56
C ASN A 8 -4.00 -4.77 -18.22
N GLU A 9 -4.70 -3.69 -18.55
CA GLU A 9 -6.11 -3.72 -18.99
C GLU A 9 -6.29 -4.60 -20.23
N GLN A 10 -5.34 -4.56 -21.17
CA GLN A 10 -5.37 -5.41 -22.37
C GLN A 10 -5.32 -6.89 -22.04
N TYR A 11 -4.38 -7.33 -21.19
CA TYR A 11 -4.25 -8.71 -20.76
C TYR A 11 -5.48 -9.16 -19.94
N ILE A 12 -5.96 -8.32 -19.04
CA ILE A 12 -7.13 -8.64 -18.20
C ILE A 12 -8.38 -8.80 -19.08
N SER A 13 -8.57 -7.92 -20.07
CA SER A 13 -9.70 -7.99 -21.00
C SER A 13 -9.63 -9.23 -21.89
N SER A 14 -8.45 -9.55 -22.45
CA SER A 14 -8.29 -10.64 -23.42
C SER A 14 -8.16 -12.03 -22.81
N VAL A 15 -7.62 -12.16 -21.58
CA VAL A 15 -7.36 -13.45 -20.94
C VAL A 15 -8.31 -13.73 -19.79
N LEU A 16 -8.59 -12.75 -18.94
CA LEU A 16 -9.30 -12.98 -17.67
C LEU A 16 -10.79 -12.62 -17.70
N CYS A 17 -11.24 -11.76 -18.62
CA CYS A 17 -12.63 -11.34 -18.71
C CYS A 17 -13.56 -12.52 -19.04
N GLU A 18 -14.67 -12.67 -18.32
CA GLU A 18 -15.69 -13.69 -18.65
C GLU A 18 -16.64 -13.25 -19.77
N ASN A 19 -16.78 -11.93 -19.98
CA ASN A 19 -17.69 -11.32 -20.95
C ASN A 19 -17.03 -11.03 -22.30
N LYS A 20 -15.98 -11.78 -22.69
CA LYS A 20 -15.28 -11.59 -23.98
C LYS A 20 -16.22 -11.69 -25.18
N ASN A 21 -17.21 -12.57 -25.09
CA ASN A 21 -18.18 -12.84 -26.15
C ASN A 21 -19.32 -11.81 -26.22
N LYS A 22 -19.32 -10.79 -25.34
CA LYS A 22 -20.35 -9.74 -25.27
C LYS A 22 -19.70 -8.35 -25.35
N PRO A 23 -19.19 -7.95 -26.53
CA PRO A 23 -18.46 -6.69 -26.69
C PRO A 23 -19.33 -5.45 -26.42
N GLU A 24 -20.65 -5.55 -26.64
CA GLU A 24 -21.64 -4.47 -26.40
C GLU A 24 -21.70 -4.02 -24.93
N MET A 25 -21.26 -4.88 -23.99
CA MET A 25 -21.27 -4.58 -22.56
C MET A 25 -20.10 -3.68 -22.13
N HIS A 26 -19.14 -3.41 -23.03
CA HIS A 26 -17.94 -2.61 -22.75
C HIS A 26 -17.24 -2.97 -21.41
N CYS A 27 -17.20 -4.28 -21.10
CA CYS A 27 -16.76 -4.79 -19.80
C CYS A 27 -15.28 -4.48 -19.53
N ASN A 28 -14.41 -4.64 -20.52
CA ASN A 28 -12.97 -4.30 -20.43
C ASN A 28 -12.28 -4.88 -19.17
N GLY A 29 -12.63 -6.10 -18.76
CA GLY A 29 -12.07 -6.74 -17.58
C GLY A 29 -12.61 -6.26 -16.22
N ARG A 30 -13.61 -5.35 -16.19
CA ARG A 30 -14.22 -4.83 -14.95
C ARG A 30 -14.90 -5.91 -14.11
N CYS A 31 -15.40 -6.98 -14.73
CA CYS A 31 -15.99 -8.14 -14.04
C CYS A 31 -15.00 -8.77 -13.03
N ILE A 32 -13.73 -8.93 -13.41
CA ILE A 32 -12.70 -9.50 -12.55
C ILE A 32 -12.36 -8.56 -11.40
N LEU A 33 -12.30 -7.25 -11.67
CA LEU A 33 -12.07 -6.25 -10.63
C LEU A 33 -13.19 -6.30 -9.58
N ALA A 34 -14.45 -6.32 -10.01
CA ALA A 34 -15.61 -6.42 -9.12
C ALA A 34 -15.56 -7.71 -8.28
N LYS A 35 -15.23 -8.85 -8.91
CA LYS A 35 -15.10 -10.14 -8.21
C LYS A 35 -14.00 -10.12 -7.15
N LYS A 36 -12.84 -9.54 -7.47
CA LYS A 36 -11.70 -9.42 -6.55
C LYS A 36 -12.01 -8.49 -5.39
N LEU A 37 -12.72 -7.38 -5.64
CA LEU A 37 -13.17 -6.46 -4.59
C LEU A 37 -14.14 -7.15 -3.63
N LYS A 38 -15.15 -7.86 -4.16
CA LYS A 38 -16.09 -8.60 -3.33
C LYS A 38 -15.39 -9.70 -2.51
N GLN A 39 -14.45 -10.43 -3.11
CA GLN A 39 -13.67 -11.43 -2.39
C GLN A 39 -12.82 -10.81 -1.28
N ALA A 40 -12.24 -9.62 -1.50
CA ALA A 40 -11.49 -8.91 -0.47
C ALA A 40 -12.40 -8.49 0.69
N GLU A 41 -13.58 -7.94 0.39
CA GLU A 41 -14.57 -7.53 1.40
C GLU A 41 -15.05 -8.72 2.25
N GLU A 42 -15.35 -9.86 1.61
CA GLU A 42 -15.74 -11.10 2.30
C GLU A 42 -14.60 -11.65 3.17
N ASN A 43 -13.35 -11.59 2.70
CA ASN A 43 -12.19 -12.02 3.46
C ASN A 43 -11.93 -11.10 4.66
N GLU A 44 -12.06 -9.79 4.49
CA GLU A 44 -11.96 -8.83 5.59
C GLU A 44 -13.06 -9.06 6.61
N GLN A 45 -14.29 -9.35 6.18
CA GLN A 45 -15.39 -9.67 7.09
C GLN A 45 -15.09 -10.93 7.91
N LYS A 46 -14.66 -12.01 7.26
CA LYS A 46 -14.24 -13.24 7.94
C LYS A 46 -13.06 -13.00 8.89
N GLN A 47 -12.10 -12.17 8.50
CA GLN A 47 -10.99 -11.79 9.38
C GLN A 47 -11.46 -10.96 10.57
N ARG A 48 -12.42 -10.05 10.41
CA ARG A 48 -13.02 -9.31 11.52
C ARG A 48 -13.72 -10.25 12.50
N ASP A 49 -14.47 -11.21 12.00
CA ASP A 49 -15.18 -12.20 12.81
C ASP A 49 -14.20 -13.13 13.56
N GLN A 50 -13.08 -13.52 12.93
CA GLN A 50 -12.02 -14.32 13.57
C GLN A 50 -11.18 -13.53 14.58
N ASN A 51 -10.87 -12.26 14.26
CA ASN A 51 -9.98 -11.44 15.08
C ASN A 51 -10.68 -10.82 16.31
N GLN A 52 -12.00 -10.98 16.42
CA GLN A 52 -12.73 -10.67 17.65
C GLN A 52 -12.35 -11.60 18.81
N GLU A 53 -11.77 -12.78 18.53
CA GLU A 53 -11.26 -13.72 19.54
C GLU A 53 -9.77 -13.50 19.91
N SER A 54 -8.98 -12.79 19.10
CA SER A 54 -7.53 -12.59 19.32
C SER A 54 -7.15 -11.11 19.40
N THR A 55 -7.27 -10.56 20.60
CA THR A 55 -6.40 -9.55 21.24
C THR A 55 -5.52 -8.66 20.35
N ASN A 56 -5.74 -7.35 20.51
CA ASN A 56 -4.87 -6.23 20.16
C ASN A 56 -3.37 -6.55 20.08
N VAL A 57 -2.87 -6.90 18.89
CA VAL A 57 -1.44 -6.87 18.63
C VAL A 57 -1.07 -5.42 18.30
N LEU A 58 -0.86 -4.64 19.36
CA LEU A 58 -0.20 -3.34 19.24
C LEU A 58 1.22 -3.61 18.71
N PHE A 59 1.50 -3.15 17.50
CA PHE A 59 2.83 -3.21 16.91
C PHE A 59 3.77 -2.29 17.69
N PHE A 60 4.39 -2.83 18.74
CA PHE A 60 5.36 -2.11 19.55
C PHE A 60 6.74 -2.20 18.89
N CYS A 61 7.03 -1.27 17.98
CA CYS A 61 8.41 -1.01 17.58
C CYS A 61 9.12 -0.31 18.73
N LYS A 62 9.87 -1.07 19.53
CA LYS A 62 10.79 -0.50 20.51
C LYS A 62 11.84 0.32 19.74
N LEU A 63 11.65 1.64 19.67
CA LEU A 63 12.62 2.57 19.10
C LEU A 63 13.91 2.46 19.92
N HIS A 64 14.86 1.67 19.42
CA HIS A 64 16.22 1.74 19.90
C HIS A 64 16.76 3.10 19.54
N ARG A 65 16.96 3.96 20.55
CA ARG A 65 17.73 5.20 20.37
C ARG A 65 19.13 4.80 19.91
N LEU A 66 19.37 4.90 18.60
CA LEU A 66 20.70 4.77 18.04
C LEU A 66 21.51 5.93 18.60
N LYS A 67 22.38 5.63 19.57
CA LYS A 67 23.45 6.55 19.94
C LYS A 67 24.45 6.51 18.79
N LEU A 68 24.25 7.41 17.82
CA LEU A 68 25.28 7.75 16.85
C LEU A 68 26.42 8.38 17.66
N ALA A 69 27.39 7.55 18.04
CA ALA A 69 28.70 8.07 18.38
C ALA A 69 29.16 8.83 17.14
N SER A 70 29.41 10.13 17.29
CA SER A 70 29.93 10.96 16.22
C SER A 70 31.32 10.46 15.83
N CYS A 71 31.39 9.43 15.01
CA CYS A 71 32.60 9.10 14.26
C CYS A 71 32.64 10.04 13.05
N LEU A 72 32.81 11.33 13.32
CA LEU A 72 33.02 12.37 12.31
C LEU A 72 34.47 12.40 11.79
N SER A 73 35.28 11.41 12.16
CA SER A 73 36.68 11.30 11.72
C SER A 73 36.91 10.24 10.64
N ALA A 74 35.87 9.54 10.17
CA ALA A 74 35.97 8.60 9.04
C ALA A 74 35.02 8.92 7.87
N LEU A 75 34.45 10.13 7.81
CA LEU A 75 33.84 10.64 6.57
C LEU A 75 34.93 11.17 5.61
N GLN A 76 35.97 10.37 5.37
CA GLN A 76 36.83 10.60 4.23
C GLN A 76 36.15 9.98 3.00
N LYS A 77 35.57 10.88 2.20
CA LYS A 77 35.02 10.65 0.85
C LYS A 77 33.91 9.61 0.74
N ALA A 78 32.77 9.90 1.36
CA ALA A 78 31.53 9.39 0.81
C ALA A 78 31.04 10.36 -0.28
N SER A 79 31.35 10.08 -1.54
CA SER A 79 30.74 10.77 -2.68
C SER A 79 29.31 10.25 -2.87
N PHE A 80 28.43 10.56 -1.92
CA PHE A 80 27.01 10.32 -2.14
C PHE A 80 26.55 11.28 -3.24
N ASN A 81 25.98 10.74 -4.30
CA ASN A 81 25.43 11.55 -5.37
C ASN A 81 24.24 12.34 -4.79
N SER A 82 24.39 13.67 -4.73
CA SER A 82 23.42 14.62 -4.17
C SER A 82 22.01 14.44 -4.76
N PHE A 83 21.91 13.91 -5.97
CA PHE A 83 20.64 13.57 -6.61
C PHE A 83 19.76 12.66 -5.73
N TYR A 84 20.34 11.67 -5.06
CA TYR A 84 19.57 10.73 -4.22
C TYR A 84 19.20 11.31 -2.85
N LEU A 85 19.93 12.31 -2.36
CA LEU A 85 19.57 13.05 -1.14
C LEU A 85 18.45 14.08 -1.38
N ARG A 86 18.11 14.34 -2.65
CA ARG A 86 17.03 15.25 -3.03
C ARG A 86 15.65 14.59 -3.01
N PHE A 87 15.59 13.27 -2.84
CA PHE A 87 14.35 12.57 -2.51
C PHE A 87 13.94 12.89 -1.07
N ARG A 88 13.40 14.10 -0.90
CA ARG A 88 12.60 14.42 0.27
C ARG A 88 11.26 13.68 0.07
N PRO A 89 10.92 12.67 0.89
CA PRO A 89 9.58 12.11 0.84
C PRO A 89 8.60 13.28 0.99
N SER A 90 7.66 13.40 0.07
CA SER A 90 6.63 14.43 0.13
C SER A 90 5.93 14.33 1.48
N PRO A 91 5.50 15.46 2.08
CA PRO A 91 4.72 15.41 3.33
C PRO A 91 3.49 14.51 3.23
N SER A 92 3.01 14.26 2.00
CA SER A 92 1.90 13.36 1.70
C SER A 92 2.17 11.87 1.94
N TYR A 93 3.41 11.43 2.23
CA TYR A 93 3.62 10.05 2.71
C TYR A 93 3.00 9.81 4.09
N ASN A 94 2.86 10.86 4.91
CA ASN A 94 2.11 10.81 6.16
C ASN A 94 0.59 10.86 5.95
N ASP A 95 0.09 11.14 4.74
CA ASP A 95 -1.36 11.12 4.46
C ASP A 95 -1.91 9.72 4.23
N ILE A 96 -1.04 8.74 3.93
CA ILE A 96 -1.45 7.33 3.73
C ILE A 96 -1.78 6.67 5.07
N PHE A 97 -1.10 7.10 6.15
CA PHE A 97 -1.36 6.66 7.52
C PHE A 97 -1.77 7.85 8.38
N LYS A 98 -3.08 8.09 8.49
CA LYS A 98 -3.65 9.08 9.40
C LYS A 98 -4.02 8.38 10.71
N PRO A 99 -3.22 8.49 11.79
CA PRO A 99 -3.66 8.03 13.10
C PRO A 99 -4.91 8.84 13.53
N PRO A 100 -5.82 8.24 14.33
CA PRO A 100 -6.98 8.96 14.85
C PRO A 100 -6.50 10.18 15.64
N GLN A 101 -7.00 11.36 15.26
CA GLN A 101 -6.69 12.59 15.98
C GLN A 101 -7.48 12.58 17.29
N ALA A 102 -6.76 12.64 18.41
CA ALA A 102 -7.38 12.78 19.72
C ALA A 102 -8.20 14.07 19.74
N GLN A 103 -9.50 13.94 20.01
CA GLN A 103 -10.34 15.11 20.30
C GLN A 103 -9.90 15.63 21.66
N ILE A 104 -9.30 16.81 21.67
CA ILE A 104 -9.04 17.56 22.90
C ILE A 104 -10.37 18.20 23.26
N ALA A 105 -10.97 17.75 24.37
CA ALA A 105 -12.08 18.41 25.03
C ALA A 105 -11.59 19.61 25.84
#